data_AF-A0AAN6XQP9-F1
#
_entry.id   AF-A0AAN6XQP9-F1
#
_cell.length_a   1.000
_cell.length_b   1.000
_cell.length_c   1.000
_cell.angle_alpha   90.00
_cell.angle_beta   90.00
_cell.angle_gamma   90.00
#
_symmetry.space_group_name_H-M   'P 1'
#
loop_
_entity.id
_entity.type
_entity.pdbx_description
1 polymer ?
#
loop_
_entity_poly.entity_id
_entity_poly.type
_entity_poly.pdbx_seq_one_letter_code
_entity_poly.pdbx_strand_id
1 'polypeptide(L)'
;MYFFEMENIEVTNGVAHQSGRVCCRIGPHEAGFSQLRGMTQGFIVAGEEFDVVDSKQKPELSEVPPFKRHVFFHESERHSEKIVRIDVDFGKGYGVTISGFPMTVESLLDHGKAYIDPYPTLSFPPTQRVAQDGLTAIEGAGPERVSPTSGTPPPPYATK
;
A
#
# COMPACT_ATOMS: atom_id res chain seq x y z
N MET A 1 -7.87 13.96 -16.08
CA MET A 1 -8.96 14.42 -15.17
C MET A 1 -9.21 13.38 -14.10
N TYR A 2 -9.35 12.11 -14.47
CA TYR A 2 -9.24 10.99 -13.53
C TYR A 2 -7.78 10.60 -13.26
N PHE A 3 -7.51 10.09 -12.07
CA PHE A 3 -6.23 9.52 -11.64
C PHE A 3 -6.48 8.38 -10.65
N PHE A 4 -5.50 7.53 -10.43
CA PHE A 4 -5.57 6.45 -9.44
C PHE A 4 -4.78 6.84 -8.20
N GLU A 5 -5.39 6.66 -7.04
CA GLU A 5 -4.78 6.79 -5.72
C GLU A 5 -4.67 5.38 -5.13
N MET A 6 -3.46 4.83 -5.10
CA MET A 6 -3.24 3.48 -4.59
C MET A 6 -3.25 3.50 -3.06
N GLU A 7 -4.03 2.60 -2.44
CA GLU A 7 -4.24 2.57 -0.98
C GLU A 7 -3.46 1.44 -0.31
N ASN A 8 -3.43 0.26 -0.91
CA ASN A 8 -2.68 -0.87 -0.38
C ASN A 8 -2.19 -1.77 -1.52
N ILE A 9 -1.01 -2.35 -1.31
CA ILE A 9 -0.43 -3.37 -2.16
C ILE A 9 0.05 -4.53 -1.29
N GLU A 10 -0.48 -5.72 -1.54
CA GLU A 10 -0.11 -6.93 -0.82
C GLU A 10 0.35 -7.99 -1.81
N VAL A 11 1.51 -8.59 -1.56
CA VAL A 11 2.00 -9.70 -2.38
C VAL A 11 1.83 -10.98 -1.60
N THR A 12 0.97 -11.87 -2.10
CA THR A 12 0.73 -13.19 -1.51
C THR A 12 0.95 -14.26 -2.57
N ASN A 13 1.82 -15.22 -2.30
CA ASN A 13 2.10 -16.35 -3.21
C ASN A 13 2.50 -15.94 -4.65
N GLY A 14 3.20 -14.80 -4.83
CA GLY A 14 3.61 -14.28 -6.14
C GLY A 14 2.49 -13.65 -6.98
N VAL A 15 1.35 -13.37 -6.33
CA VAL A 15 0.27 -12.53 -6.87
C VAL A 15 0.27 -11.24 -6.08
N ALA A 16 0.32 -10.13 -6.78
CA ALA A 16 0.19 -8.80 -6.22
C ALA A 16 -1.29 -8.39 -6.25
N HIS A 17 -1.81 -8.05 -5.08
CA HIS A 17 -3.17 -7.59 -4.82
C HIS A 17 -3.11 -6.07 -4.67
N GLN A 18 -3.73 -5.33 -5.59
CA GLN A 18 -3.74 -3.87 -5.54
C GLN A 18 -5.13 -3.37 -5.20
N SER A 19 -5.21 -2.51 -4.19
CA SER A 19 -6.43 -1.77 -3.86
C SER A 19 -6.15 -0.27 -3.92
N GLY A 20 -7.14 0.47 -4.37
CA GLY A 20 -7.05 1.91 -4.43
C GLY A 20 -8.33 2.55 -4.92
N ARG A 21 -8.25 3.82 -5.29
CA ARG A 21 -9.40 4.61 -5.69
C ARG A 21 -9.14 5.30 -7.01
N VAL A 22 -10.12 5.22 -7.92
CA VAL A 22 -10.16 6.13 -9.06
C VAL A 22 -10.78 7.44 -8.59
N CYS A 23 -9.99 8.50 -8.71
CA CYS A 23 -10.29 9.84 -8.21
C CYS A 23 -10.48 10.82 -9.36
N CYS A 24 -11.32 11.84 -9.17
CA CYS A 24 -11.44 12.97 -10.11
C CYS A 24 -10.70 14.20 -9.57
N ARG A 25 -9.89 14.86 -10.41
CA ARG A 25 -9.20 16.11 -10.04
C ARG A 25 -10.13 17.30 -9.93
N ILE A 26 -11.24 17.30 -10.66
CA ILE A 26 -12.22 18.39 -10.63
C ILE A 26 -13.17 18.13 -9.46
N GLY A 27 -13.30 19.11 -8.57
CA GLY A 27 -14.27 19.09 -7.47
C GLY A 27 -15.69 19.42 -7.93
N PRO A 28 -16.72 19.09 -7.15
CA PRO A 28 -18.13 19.27 -7.51
C PRO A 28 -18.58 20.73 -7.58
N HIS A 29 -17.79 21.65 -7.04
CA HIS A 29 -18.04 23.09 -7.14
C HIS A 29 -17.37 23.73 -8.36
N GLU A 30 -16.54 22.99 -9.08
CA GLU A 30 -15.86 23.47 -10.27
C GLU A 30 -16.70 23.26 -11.53
N ALA A 31 -16.55 24.20 -12.47
CA ALA A 31 -17.23 24.11 -13.76
C ALA A 31 -16.81 22.84 -14.51
N GLY A 32 -17.80 22.11 -15.02
CA GLY A 32 -17.57 20.89 -15.81
C GLY A 32 -17.60 19.59 -15.01
N PHE A 33 -17.61 19.62 -13.66
CA PHE A 33 -17.74 18.39 -12.87
C PHE A 33 -19.03 17.62 -13.17
N SER A 34 -20.18 18.29 -13.11
CA SER A 34 -21.47 17.64 -13.34
C SER A 34 -21.60 17.10 -14.77
N GLN A 35 -21.02 17.81 -15.75
CA GLN A 35 -20.99 17.34 -17.14
C GLN A 35 -20.12 16.09 -17.28
N LEU A 36 -18.91 16.12 -16.72
CA LEU A 36 -18.03 14.96 -16.72
C LEU A 36 -18.70 13.74 -16.06
N ARG A 37 -19.26 13.95 -14.86
CA ARG A 37 -19.94 12.88 -14.12
C ARG A 37 -21.09 12.30 -14.94
N GLY A 38 -21.92 13.15 -15.54
CA GLY A 38 -23.04 12.70 -16.37
C GLY A 38 -22.63 11.94 -17.64
N MET A 39 -21.41 12.16 -18.13
CA MET A 39 -20.86 11.43 -19.28
C MET A 39 -20.16 10.12 -18.89
N THR A 40 -19.76 9.95 -17.63
CA THR A 40 -18.97 8.80 -17.18
C THR A 40 -19.88 7.62 -16.88
N GLN A 41 -19.75 6.54 -17.64
CA GLN A 41 -20.56 5.32 -17.48
C GLN A 41 -19.90 4.31 -16.54
N GLY A 42 -18.58 4.17 -16.68
CA GLY A 42 -17.82 3.13 -16.00
C GLY A 42 -16.32 3.36 -16.05
N PHE A 43 -15.59 2.42 -15.45
CA PHE A 43 -14.15 2.31 -15.55
C PHE A 43 -13.79 0.90 -15.97
N ILE A 44 -12.71 0.75 -16.73
CA ILE A 44 -12.12 -0.53 -17.08
C ILE A 44 -10.75 -0.58 -16.39
N VAL A 45 -10.60 -1.41 -15.38
CA VAL A 45 -9.41 -1.49 -14.52
C VAL A 45 -8.78 -2.85 -14.73
N ALA A 46 -7.54 -2.88 -15.24
CA ALA A 46 -6.82 -4.13 -15.56
C ALA A 46 -7.61 -5.11 -16.47
N GLY A 47 -8.54 -4.59 -17.26
CA GLY A 47 -9.41 -5.39 -18.15
C GLY A 47 -10.75 -5.80 -17.52
N GLU A 48 -11.00 -5.46 -16.25
CA GLU A 48 -12.29 -5.69 -15.58
C GLU A 48 -13.16 -4.43 -15.61
N GLU A 49 -14.45 -4.59 -15.88
CA GLU A 49 -15.42 -3.50 -15.98
C GLU A 49 -16.03 -3.16 -14.60
N PHE A 50 -16.04 -1.87 -14.28
CA PHE A 50 -16.58 -1.29 -13.06
C PHE A 50 -17.61 -0.22 -13.41
N ASP A 51 -18.89 -0.56 -13.29
CA ASP A 51 -19.97 0.40 -13.50
C ASP A 51 -20.01 1.45 -12.38
N VAL A 52 -20.29 2.70 -12.77
CA VAL A 52 -20.52 3.80 -11.81
C VAL A 52 -21.88 3.65 -11.13
N VAL A 53 -22.83 2.94 -11.77
CA VAL A 53 -24.22 2.78 -11.32
C VAL A 53 -24.53 1.31 -11.01
N ASP A 54 -23.74 0.69 -10.14
CA ASP A 54 -24.10 -0.67 -9.72
C ASP A 54 -25.31 -0.62 -8.76
N SER A 55 -26.46 -1.09 -9.25
CA SER A 55 -27.75 -1.06 -8.55
C SER A 55 -27.81 -2.04 -7.36
N LYS A 56 -26.76 -2.85 -7.17
CA LYS A 56 -26.69 -3.90 -6.13
C LYS A 56 -25.69 -3.60 -5.03
N GLN A 57 -24.75 -2.69 -5.26
CA GLN A 57 -23.87 -2.16 -4.22
C GLN A 57 -24.32 -0.77 -3.89
N LYS A 58 -24.84 -0.59 -2.67
CA LYS A 58 -25.16 0.73 -2.11
C LYS A 58 -23.98 1.65 -2.41
N PRO A 59 -24.17 2.72 -3.17
CA PRO A 59 -23.05 3.52 -3.60
C PRO A 59 -22.50 4.20 -2.35
N GLU A 60 -21.33 3.78 -1.88
CA GLU A 60 -20.43 4.73 -1.23
C GLU A 60 -19.85 5.69 -2.31
N LEU A 61 -20.74 6.22 -3.16
CA LEU A 61 -20.49 7.43 -3.90
C LEU A 61 -20.54 8.52 -2.84
N SER A 62 -19.38 8.88 -2.31
CA SER A 62 -19.25 10.10 -1.54
C SER A 62 -19.82 11.24 -2.38
N GLU A 63 -20.97 11.78 -1.98
CA GLU A 63 -21.50 13.05 -2.50
C GLU A 63 -20.57 14.22 -2.14
N VAL A 64 -19.57 13.96 -1.27
CA VAL A 64 -18.55 14.89 -0.84
C VAL A 64 -17.35 14.80 -1.79
N PRO A 65 -16.82 15.96 -2.26
CA PRO A 65 -15.57 16.01 -3.00
C PRO A 65 -14.41 15.30 -2.29
N PRO A 66 -13.44 14.76 -3.05
CA PRO A 66 -13.50 14.46 -4.49
C PRO A 66 -14.26 13.15 -4.77
N PHE A 67 -14.71 12.93 -6.01
CA PHE A 67 -15.23 11.63 -6.47
C PHE A 67 -14.18 10.55 -6.21
N LYS A 68 -14.57 9.45 -5.54
CA LYS A 68 -13.71 8.31 -5.25
C LYS A 68 -14.48 7.01 -5.54
N ARG A 69 -13.94 6.17 -6.42
CA ARG A 69 -14.45 4.80 -6.65
C ARG A 69 -13.37 3.82 -6.24
N HIS A 70 -13.65 3.01 -5.22
CA HIS A 70 -12.74 1.94 -4.81
C HIS A 70 -12.68 0.87 -5.91
N VAL A 71 -11.46 0.46 -6.26
CA VAL A 71 -11.18 -0.59 -7.23
C VAL A 71 -10.15 -1.54 -6.66
N PHE A 72 -10.25 -2.79 -7.05
CA PHE A 72 -9.35 -3.85 -6.63
C PHE A 72 -9.06 -4.72 -7.83
N PHE A 73 -7.79 -5.05 -8.02
CA PHE A 73 -7.36 -5.93 -9.10
C PHE A 73 -6.12 -6.71 -8.68
N HIS A 74 -5.81 -7.75 -9.46
CA HIS A 74 -4.72 -8.67 -9.17
C HIS A 74 -3.83 -8.87 -10.37
N GLU A 75 -2.53 -8.91 -10.12
CA GLU A 75 -1.56 -9.19 -11.16
C GLU A 75 -0.47 -10.13 -10.67
N SER A 76 -0.06 -11.06 -11.53
CA SER A 76 1.02 -11.99 -11.19
C SER A 76 2.38 -11.29 -11.33
N GLU A 77 3.22 -11.38 -10.28
CA GLU A 77 4.59 -10.85 -10.32
C GLU A 77 5.46 -11.52 -11.39
N ARG A 78 5.12 -12.75 -11.78
CA ARG A 78 5.82 -13.47 -12.85
C ARG A 78 5.67 -12.80 -14.21
N HIS A 79 4.67 -11.93 -14.36
CA HIS A 79 4.43 -11.13 -15.55
C HIS A 79 4.69 -9.66 -15.24
N SER A 80 5.86 -9.35 -14.68
CA SER A 80 6.27 -8.01 -14.25
C SER A 80 6.15 -6.95 -15.36
N GLU A 81 6.38 -7.34 -16.61
CA GLU A 81 6.27 -6.50 -17.82
C GLU A 81 4.83 -6.31 -18.32
N LYS A 82 3.84 -7.04 -17.78
CA LYS A 82 2.44 -6.92 -18.19
C LYS A 82 1.98 -5.47 -17.97
N ILE A 83 1.36 -4.92 -18.99
CA ILE A 83 0.81 -3.57 -18.94
C ILE A 83 -0.56 -3.60 -18.26
N VAL A 84 -0.67 -2.88 -17.15
CA VAL A 84 -1.91 -2.54 -16.48
C VAL A 84 -2.42 -1.22 -17.05
N ARG A 85 -3.73 -1.16 -17.32
CA ARG A 85 -4.44 0.04 -17.77
C ARG A 85 -5.62 0.31 -16.85
N ILE A 86 -5.90 1.59 -16.67
CA ILE A 86 -7.17 2.05 -16.10
C ILE A 86 -7.75 3.04 -17.10
N ASP A 87 -8.87 2.67 -17.69
CA ASP A 87 -9.56 3.46 -18.70
C ASP A 87 -10.92 3.92 -18.13
N VAL A 88 -11.35 5.13 -18.48
CA VAL A 88 -12.71 5.61 -18.22
C VAL A 88 -13.57 5.40 -19.45
N ASP A 89 -14.79 4.90 -19.25
CA ASP A 89 -15.78 4.76 -20.32
C ASP A 89 -16.77 5.93 -20.29
N PHE A 90 -16.88 6.60 -21.44
CA PHE A 90 -17.83 7.68 -21.69
C PHE A 90 -19.01 7.27 -22.60
N GLY A 91 -19.19 5.97 -22.85
CA GLY A 91 -20.25 5.44 -23.72
C GLY A 91 -19.99 5.64 -25.21
N LYS A 92 -18.73 5.82 -25.61
CA LYS A 92 -18.37 6.14 -27.00
C LYS A 92 -17.79 4.98 -27.79
N GLY A 93 -17.83 3.76 -27.25
CA GLY A 93 -17.25 2.56 -27.86
C GLY A 93 -15.72 2.52 -27.78
N TYR A 94 -15.10 3.41 -27.00
CA TYR A 94 -13.68 3.39 -26.67
C TYR A 94 -13.47 3.94 -25.25
N GLY A 95 -12.49 3.37 -24.55
CA GLY A 95 -12.06 3.85 -23.24
C GLY A 95 -10.97 4.92 -23.36
N VAL A 96 -10.94 5.87 -22.42
CA VAL A 96 -9.87 6.89 -22.32
C VAL A 96 -8.99 6.57 -21.13
N THR A 97 -7.69 6.36 -21.35
CA THR A 97 -6.77 6.06 -20.25
C THR A 97 -6.63 7.22 -19.29
N ILE A 98 -6.73 6.92 -17.99
CA ILE A 98 -6.61 7.93 -16.94
C ILE A 98 -5.15 8.35 -16.74
N SER A 99 -4.94 9.47 -16.07
CA SER A 99 -3.59 9.97 -15.79
C SER A 99 -2.81 9.00 -14.90
N GLY A 100 -1.54 8.76 -15.26
CA GLY A 100 -0.67 7.82 -14.55
C GLY A 100 -0.67 6.41 -15.15
N PHE A 101 -1.47 6.13 -16.17
CA PHE A 101 -1.51 4.84 -16.88
C PHE A 101 -1.25 5.05 -18.39
N PRO A 102 -0.82 4.02 -19.13
CA PRO A 102 -0.51 2.65 -18.68
C PRO A 102 0.73 2.54 -17.78
N MET A 103 0.79 1.49 -16.95
CA MET A 103 1.95 1.13 -16.13
C MET A 103 2.24 -0.36 -16.23
N THR A 104 3.49 -0.79 -16.02
CA THR A 104 3.78 -2.22 -15.84
C THR A 104 3.46 -2.66 -14.41
N VAL A 105 3.27 -3.97 -14.21
CA VAL A 105 3.11 -4.56 -12.87
C VAL A 105 4.32 -4.22 -11.99
N GLU A 106 5.53 -4.25 -12.55
CA GLU A 106 6.76 -3.83 -11.87
C GLU A 106 6.69 -2.37 -11.41
N SER A 107 6.37 -1.44 -12.31
CA SER A 107 6.26 -0.02 -11.95
C SER A 107 5.16 0.25 -10.92
N LEU A 108 4.09 -0.54 -10.95
CA LEU A 108 3.01 -0.47 -9.97
C LEU A 108 3.46 -0.96 -8.59
N LEU A 109 4.24 -2.04 -8.55
CA LEU A 109 4.86 -2.55 -7.33
C LEU A 109 5.88 -1.57 -6.76
N ASP A 110 6.74 -1.00 -7.60
CA ASP A 110 7.73 -0.02 -7.18
C ASP A 110 7.08 1.26 -6.68
N HIS A 111 6.02 1.73 -7.36
CA HIS A 111 5.21 2.85 -6.88
C HIS A 111 4.56 2.53 -5.52
N GLY A 112 4.00 1.33 -5.36
CA GLY A 112 3.46 0.88 -4.08
C GLY A 112 4.52 0.89 -2.97
N LYS A 113 5.68 0.29 -3.20
CA LYS A 113 6.79 0.28 -2.22
C LYS A 113 7.29 1.69 -1.87
N ALA A 114 7.36 2.58 -2.86
CA ALA A 114 7.89 3.94 -2.67
C ALA A 114 6.91 4.88 -1.94
N TYR A 115 5.59 4.65 -2.09
CA TYR A 115 4.57 5.62 -1.67
C TYR A 115 3.49 5.05 -0.72
N ILE A 116 3.40 3.72 -0.54
CA ILE A 116 2.44 3.05 0.35
C ILE A 116 3.13 2.45 1.57
N ASP A 117 4.43 2.11 1.47
CA ASP A 117 5.22 1.77 2.66
C ASP A 117 5.57 3.08 3.40
N PRO A 118 5.19 3.26 4.67
CA PRO A 118 5.63 4.42 5.43
C PRO A 118 7.14 4.31 5.58
N TYR A 119 7.91 5.34 5.23
CA TYR A 119 9.31 5.35 5.69
C TYR A 119 9.35 5.16 7.23
N PRO A 120 10.32 4.39 7.74
CA PRO A 120 10.15 3.50 8.89
C PRO A 120 10.56 4.14 10.23
N THR A 121 10.32 3.38 11.31
CA THR A 121 10.79 3.52 12.70
C THR A 121 10.14 4.61 13.56
N LEU A 122 9.33 4.17 14.52
CA LEU A 122 9.26 4.82 15.83
C LEU A 122 10.68 4.80 16.43
N SER A 123 11.52 5.78 16.09
CA SER A 123 12.58 6.20 16.99
C SER A 123 11.86 6.77 18.20
N PHE A 124 11.77 5.98 19.28
CA PHE A 124 11.35 6.50 20.56
C PHE A 124 12.24 7.72 20.87
N PRO A 125 11.68 8.87 21.29
CA PRO A 125 12.51 9.91 21.85
C PRO A 125 13.28 9.32 23.04
N PRO A 126 14.55 9.70 23.27
CA PRO A 126 15.36 9.16 24.38
C PRO A 126 14.79 9.48 25.79
N THR A 127 13.61 10.09 25.88
CA THR A 127 12.93 10.46 27.12
C THR A 127 12.00 9.38 27.70
N GLN A 128 11.97 8.17 27.14
CA GLN A 128 11.39 6.99 27.81
C GLN A 128 12.40 5.87 28.06
N ARG A 129 13.66 6.24 28.34
CA ARG A 129 14.64 5.40 29.05
C ARG A 129 14.70 5.68 30.55
N VAL A 130 13.58 6.07 31.15
CA VAL A 130 13.45 6.25 32.61
C VAL A 130 12.18 5.56 33.10
N ALA A 131 12.10 4.26 32.91
CA ALA A 131 11.26 3.35 33.70
C ALA A 131 11.81 1.91 33.67
N GLN A 132 13.12 1.75 33.46
CA GLN A 132 13.83 0.48 33.62
C GLN A 132 15.18 0.65 34.35
N ASP A 133 15.36 1.76 35.07
CA ASP A 133 16.42 1.98 36.06
C ASP A 133 15.79 2.22 37.45
N GLY A 134 14.87 1.32 37.82
CA GLY A 134 14.29 1.21 39.16
C GLY A 134 14.74 -0.06 39.90
N LEU A 135 15.70 -0.81 39.36
CA LEU A 135 16.26 -2.02 40.00
C LEU A 135 17.80 -2.10 39.97
N THR A 136 18.46 -0.99 39.66
CA THR A 136 19.93 -0.84 39.66
C THR A 136 20.35 0.31 40.60
N ALA A 137 19.71 0.40 41.76
CA ALA A 137 20.13 1.25 42.87
C ALA A 137 20.28 0.39 44.14
N ILE A 138 21.09 -0.66 44.05
CA ILE A 138 21.70 -1.30 45.22
C ILE A 138 23.14 -1.71 44.88
N GLU A 139 23.98 -0.76 44.50
CA GLU A 139 25.42 -0.88 44.71
C GLU A 139 25.80 -0.04 45.93
N GLY A 140 26.14 -0.71 47.03
CA GLY A 140 26.47 -0.04 48.28
C GLY A 140 26.87 -0.96 49.42
N ALA A 141 27.64 -2.02 49.17
CA ALA A 141 28.55 -2.64 50.15
C ALA A 141 29.32 -3.80 49.47
N GLY A 142 30.65 -3.77 49.51
CA GLY A 142 31.50 -4.90 49.08
C GLY A 142 31.42 -6.12 50.03
N PRO A 143 32.35 -7.10 49.99
CA PRO A 143 33.60 -7.12 49.24
C PRO A 143 33.92 -8.46 48.51
N GLU A 144 35.09 -8.46 47.86
CA GLU A 144 36.00 -9.55 47.54
C GLU A 144 35.75 -10.51 46.36
N ARG A 145 36.75 -10.46 45.46
CA ARG A 145 37.04 -11.41 44.39
C ARG A 145 37.49 -12.75 44.96
N VAL A 146 37.00 -13.84 44.39
CA VAL A 146 37.78 -15.07 44.21
C VAL A 146 37.47 -15.65 42.82
N SER A 147 38.46 -15.64 41.93
CA SER A 147 38.46 -16.46 40.71
C SER A 147 38.80 -17.91 41.09
N PRO A 148 38.29 -18.92 40.36
CA PRO A 148 39.26 -19.81 39.71
C PRO A 148 38.81 -20.33 38.32
N THR A 149 39.73 -20.14 37.36
CA THR A 149 40.31 -21.10 36.40
C THR A 149 39.49 -22.18 35.68
N SER A 150 39.64 -22.15 34.34
CA SER A 150 39.82 -23.25 33.37
C SER A 150 38.76 -24.35 33.23
N GLY A 151 38.17 -24.43 32.02
CA GLY A 151 37.50 -25.62 31.49
C GLY A 151 37.53 -25.63 29.95
N THR A 152 38.08 -26.70 29.39
CA THR A 152 38.45 -27.02 27.99
C THR A 152 37.29 -26.99 26.98
N PRO A 153 37.52 -26.69 25.67
CA PRO A 153 36.45 -26.75 24.66
C PRO A 153 36.12 -28.19 24.20
N PRO A 154 34.84 -28.49 23.88
CA PRO A 154 34.45 -29.80 23.33
C PRO A 154 34.71 -29.92 21.81
N PRO A 155 34.98 -31.15 21.30
CA PRO A 155 35.37 -31.40 19.91
C PRO A 155 34.18 -31.59 18.93
N PRO A 156 34.43 -31.58 17.60
CA PRO A 156 33.39 -31.61 16.57
C PRO A 156 33.19 -33.03 16.00
N TYR A 157 31.95 -33.48 15.87
CA TYR A 157 31.56 -34.64 15.03
C TYR A 157 30.06 -34.51 14.72
N ALA A 158 29.49 -35.02 13.63
CA ALA A 158 29.90 -35.40 12.29
C ALA A 158 28.58 -35.73 11.56
N THR A 159 28.56 -35.50 10.25
CA THR A 159 27.50 -35.82 9.29
C THR A 159 27.01 -37.28 9.37
N LYS A 160 25.71 -37.46 9.11
CA LYS A 160 25.14 -38.64 8.47
C LYS A 160 24.25 -38.20 7.33
#